data_AF-A0A4P8IDM0-F1
#
_entry.id   AF-A0A4P8IDM0-F1
#
_cell.length_a   1.000
_cell.length_b   1.000
_cell.length_c   1.000
_cell.angle_alpha   90.00
_cell.angle_beta   90.00
_cell.angle_gamma   90.00
#
_symmetry.space_group_name_H-M   'P 1'
#
loop_
_entity.id
_entity.type
_entity.pdbx_description
1 polymer ?
#
loop_
_entity_poly.entity_id
_entity_poly.type
_entity_poly.pdbx_seq_one_letter_code
_entity_poly.pdbx_strand_id
1 'polypeptide(L)'
;MNGIDTAVHLREYDPDGLVVFLGLRPECAGDCFTAYPFNYIIKSRLNYTKGESVFLAAYSVFKQRQQPFIVCRNRSTFQCIRLSDISHFETLGRLVVVHFKDQTFEFYSKLNTVEQSVKDKGFIRVHRSFIVNLSYIAAADKESLYLLGHESAIPIGQVYLDQVRRETYPFFSINQNNQTLTL
;
A
#
# COMPACT_ATOMS: atom_id res chain seq x y z
N MET A 1 31.33 -17.33 15.07
CA MET A 1 30.59 -16.32 14.29
C MET A 1 30.20 -15.20 15.23
N ASN A 2 30.70 -13.98 15.00
CA ASN A 2 30.31 -12.81 15.81
C ASN A 2 29.04 -12.14 15.23
N GLY A 3 28.49 -11.13 15.91
CA GLY A 3 27.26 -10.46 15.45
C GLY A 3 27.38 -9.75 14.11
N ILE A 4 28.56 -9.22 13.77
CA ILE A 4 28.83 -8.57 12.48
C ILE A 4 28.91 -9.62 11.37
N ASP A 5 29.68 -10.70 11.57
CA ASP A 5 29.76 -11.80 10.60
C ASP A 5 28.37 -12.40 10.31
N THR A 6 27.55 -12.53 11.36
CA THR A 6 26.17 -13.03 11.24
C THR A 6 25.33 -12.11 10.37
N ALA A 7 25.43 -10.79 10.58
CA ALA A 7 24.68 -9.81 9.80
C ALA A 7 25.18 -9.71 8.35
N VAL A 8 26.49 -9.84 8.11
CA VAL A 8 27.05 -9.94 6.75
C VAL A 8 26.50 -11.18 6.05
N HIS A 9 26.49 -12.33 6.71
CA HIS A 9 25.93 -13.54 6.14
C HIS A 9 24.41 -13.43 5.89
N LEU A 10 23.67 -12.73 6.77
CA LEU A 10 22.24 -12.45 6.56
C LEU A 10 21.98 -11.67 5.26
N ARG A 11 22.91 -10.81 4.83
CA ARG A 11 22.79 -10.05 3.58
C ARG A 11 22.82 -10.92 2.33
N GLU A 12 23.38 -12.13 2.40
CA GLU A 12 23.36 -13.08 1.29
C GLU A 12 21.93 -13.59 1.01
N TYR A 13 21.07 -13.62 2.03
CA TYR A 13 19.68 -14.07 1.94
C TYR A 13 18.67 -12.92 1.86
N ASP A 14 18.93 -11.82 2.57
CA ASP A 14 18.09 -10.62 2.59
C ASP A 14 18.96 -9.35 2.51
N PRO A 15 19.31 -8.92 1.27
CA PRO A 15 20.13 -7.73 1.04
C PRO A 15 19.49 -6.45 1.59
N ASP A 16 18.15 -6.39 1.59
CA ASP A 16 17.37 -5.20 1.96
C ASP A 16 16.83 -5.23 3.39
N GLY A 17 17.08 -6.29 4.14
CA GLY A 17 16.65 -6.42 5.53
C GLY A 17 17.11 -5.26 6.41
N LEU A 18 16.31 -4.84 7.38
CA LEU A 18 16.72 -3.80 8.32
C LEU A 18 17.40 -4.42 9.53
N VAL A 19 18.70 -4.14 9.70
CA VAL A 19 19.51 -4.67 10.81
C VAL A 19 19.79 -3.57 11.82
N VAL A 20 19.47 -3.81 13.09
CA VAL A 20 19.83 -2.93 14.21
C VAL A 20 20.80 -3.65 15.13
N PHE A 21 21.99 -3.08 15.30
CA PHE A 21 22.98 -3.62 16.23
C PHE A 21 22.78 -3.07 17.63
N LEU A 22 22.87 -3.94 18.63
CA LEU A 22 22.95 -3.56 20.04
C LEU A 22 24.34 -3.91 20.58
N GLY A 23 25.19 -2.92 20.80
CA GLY A 23 26.58 -3.14 21.21
C GLY A 23 26.98 -2.36 22.45
N LEU A 24 28.10 -2.74 23.06
CA LEU A 24 28.58 -2.11 24.32
C LEU A 24 29.56 -0.95 24.07
N ARG A 25 30.22 -0.92 22.91
CA ARG A 25 31.36 -0.06 22.60
C ARG A 25 31.08 0.83 21.39
N PRO A 26 31.03 2.16 21.54
CA PRO A 26 30.84 3.09 20.42
C PRO A 26 31.81 2.87 19.26
N GLU A 27 33.06 2.50 19.57
CA GLU A 27 34.12 2.29 18.58
C GLU A 27 33.77 1.18 17.55
N CYS A 28 32.98 0.18 17.95
CA CYS A 28 32.56 -0.92 17.08
C CYS A 28 31.46 -0.52 16.08
N ALA A 29 30.91 0.70 16.15
CA ALA A 29 29.89 1.15 15.21
C ALA A 29 30.41 1.25 13.77
N GLY A 30 31.70 1.59 13.59
CA GLY A 30 32.37 1.64 12.29
C GLY A 30 32.38 0.28 11.59
N ASP A 31 32.77 -0.77 12.30
CA ASP A 31 32.87 -2.13 11.75
C ASP A 31 31.50 -2.68 11.29
N CYS A 32 30.42 -2.23 11.93
CA CYS A 32 29.07 -2.66 11.59
C CYS A 32 28.65 -2.20 10.19
N PHE A 33 29.26 -1.15 9.61
CA PHE A 33 28.90 -0.64 8.28
C PHE A 33 29.09 -1.66 7.15
N THR A 34 29.95 -2.66 7.33
CA THR A 34 30.10 -3.79 6.38
C THR A 34 28.80 -4.56 6.18
N ALA A 35 27.90 -4.56 7.17
CA ALA A 35 26.59 -5.20 7.09
C ALA A 35 25.46 -4.22 6.70
N TYR A 36 25.77 -2.97 6.35
CA TYR A 36 24.79 -1.90 6.04
C TYR A 36 23.67 -1.81 7.10
N PRO A 37 24.00 -1.41 8.34
CA PRO A 37 23.05 -1.39 9.44
C PRO A 37 22.06 -0.24 9.28
N PHE A 38 20.81 -0.48 9.68
CA PHE A 38 19.82 0.58 9.85
C PHE A 38 20.14 1.46 11.06
N ASN A 39 20.62 0.85 12.15
CA ASN A 39 21.03 1.59 13.34
C ASN A 39 22.03 0.81 14.19
N TYR A 40 22.77 1.54 15.04
CA TYR A 40 23.59 0.99 16.11
C TYR A 40 23.22 1.66 17.43
N ILE A 41 22.78 0.88 18.41
CA ILE A 41 22.43 1.38 19.74
C ILE A 41 23.47 0.87 20.74
N ILE A 42 24.10 1.81 21.44
CA ILE A 42 24.94 1.48 22.59
C ILE A 42 24.02 0.99 23.72
N LYS A 43 24.20 -0.24 24.20
CA LYS A 43 23.32 -0.89 25.19
C LYS A 43 23.12 -0.07 26.46
N SER A 44 24.15 0.64 26.94
CA SER A 44 24.04 1.53 28.11
C SER A 44 23.16 2.77 27.87
N ARG A 45 22.90 3.11 26.61
CA ARG A 45 22.00 4.21 26.19
C ARG A 45 20.65 3.69 25.68
N LEU A 46 20.41 2.39 25.70
CA LEU A 46 19.14 1.81 25.33
C LEU A 46 18.14 2.02 26.47
N ASN A 47 17.10 2.78 26.20
CA ASN A 47 15.91 2.92 27.04
C ASN A 47 14.67 2.76 26.16
N TYR A 48 13.48 2.74 26.78
CA TYR A 48 12.22 2.56 26.06
C TYR A 48 12.06 3.55 24.91
N THR A 49 12.22 4.86 25.17
CA THR A 49 12.08 5.92 24.16
C THR A 49 13.05 5.73 22.99
N LYS A 50 14.32 5.40 23.26
CA LYS A 50 15.32 5.19 22.21
C LYS A 50 15.00 3.94 21.39
N GLY A 51 14.64 2.83 22.05
CA GLY A 51 14.25 1.59 21.38
C GLY A 51 13.02 1.78 20.50
N GLU A 52 11.98 2.41 21.04
CA GLU A 52 10.74 2.75 20.33
C GLU A 52 11.01 3.63 19.11
N SER A 53 11.80 4.71 19.27
CA SER A 53 12.11 5.61 18.14
C SER A 53 12.84 4.90 16.99
N VAL A 54 13.81 4.03 17.30
CA VAL A 54 14.55 3.27 16.27
C VAL A 54 13.67 2.20 15.64
N PHE A 55 12.85 1.50 16.44
CA PHE A 55 11.91 0.50 15.95
C PHE A 55 10.87 1.12 15.02
N LEU A 56 10.22 2.22 15.43
CA LEU A 56 9.24 2.91 14.60
C LEU A 56 9.86 3.42 13.30
N ALA A 57 11.07 3.98 13.35
CA ALA A 57 11.78 4.40 12.14
C ALA A 57 12.08 3.22 11.20
N ALA A 58 12.55 2.08 11.74
CA ALA A 58 12.79 0.87 10.96
C ALA A 58 11.49 0.34 10.35
N TYR A 59 10.43 0.26 11.15
CA TYR A 59 9.11 -0.17 10.70
C TYR A 59 8.54 0.72 9.59
N SER A 60 8.69 2.05 9.69
CA SER A 60 8.29 2.97 8.63
C SER A 60 9.02 2.71 7.32
N VAL A 61 10.34 2.50 7.35
CA VAL A 61 11.13 2.16 6.15
C VAL A 61 10.73 0.80 5.58
N PHE A 62 10.57 -0.20 6.44
CA PHE A 62 10.11 -1.53 6.04
C PHE A 62 8.74 -1.45 5.35
N LYS A 63 7.78 -0.75 5.96
CA LYS A 63 6.44 -0.55 5.41
C LYS A 63 6.49 0.17 4.07
N GLN A 64 7.37 1.17 3.91
CA GLN A 64 7.53 1.90 2.66
C GLN A 64 8.10 1.02 1.54
N ARG A 65 9.11 0.19 1.84
CA ARG A 65 9.72 -0.76 0.88
C ARG A 65 8.74 -1.84 0.43
N GLN A 66 7.81 -2.23 1.30
CA GLN A 66 6.80 -3.25 1.04
C GLN A 66 5.54 -2.71 0.35
N GLN A 67 5.46 -1.41 0.00
CA GLN A 67 4.25 -0.90 -0.65
C GLN A 67 4.18 -1.37 -2.10
N PRO A 68 3.18 -2.19 -2.47
CA PRO A 68 3.05 -2.63 -3.84
C PRO A 68 2.75 -1.44 -4.74
N PHE A 69 3.32 -1.47 -5.94
CA PHE A 69 3.04 -0.52 -7.01
C PHE A 69 2.64 -1.26 -8.28
N ILE A 70 1.98 -0.53 -9.18
CA ILE A 70 1.71 -0.96 -10.55
C ILE A 70 2.52 -0.07 -11.50
N VAL A 71 3.06 -0.67 -12.56
CA VAL A 71 3.70 0.06 -13.64
C VAL A 71 2.70 0.24 -14.77
N CYS A 72 2.27 1.48 -14.97
CA CYS A 72 1.40 1.86 -16.07
C CYS A 72 2.26 2.45 -17.18
N ARG A 73 2.18 1.90 -18.40
CA ARG A 73 3.02 2.32 -19.53
C ARG A 73 2.16 2.69 -20.73
N ASN A 74 2.41 3.88 -21.29
CA ASN A 74 1.91 4.27 -22.60
C ASN A 74 3.07 4.27 -23.62
N ARG A 75 2.88 4.85 -24.82
CA ARG A 75 3.89 4.79 -25.89
C ARG A 75 5.14 5.62 -25.59
N SER A 76 5.03 6.69 -24.80
CA SER A 76 6.10 7.66 -24.58
C SER A 76 6.70 7.60 -23.17
N THR A 77 5.90 7.21 -22.18
CA THR A 77 6.28 7.25 -20.76
C THR A 77 5.75 6.04 -19.99
N PHE A 78 6.29 5.84 -18.79
CA PHE A 78 5.73 4.94 -17.80
C PHE A 78 5.66 5.65 -16.45
N GLN A 79 4.74 5.20 -15.60
CA GLN A 79 4.58 5.69 -14.25
C GLN A 79 4.46 4.50 -13.29
N CYS A 80 5.28 4.52 -12.24
CA CYS A 80 5.16 3.58 -11.12
C CYS A 80 4.25 4.22 -10.07
N ILE A 81 3.07 3.64 -9.87
CA ILE A 81 2.03 4.22 -9.00
C ILE A 81 1.82 3.24 -7.85
N ARG A 82 1.99 3.72 -6.61
CA ARG A 82 1.68 2.93 -5.41
C ARG A 82 0.20 2.57 -5.42
N LEU A 83 -0.11 1.31 -5.14
CA LEU A 83 -1.49 0.86 -5.10
C LEU A 83 -2.32 1.57 -4.02
N SER A 84 -1.68 1.95 -2.90
CA SER A 84 -2.32 2.74 -1.84
C SER A 84 -2.76 4.13 -2.27
N ASP A 85 -2.18 4.67 -3.35
CA ASP A 85 -2.49 6.01 -3.84
C ASP A 85 -3.63 5.98 -4.89
N ILE A 86 -4.01 4.79 -5.37
CA ILE A 86 -4.99 4.59 -6.44
C ILE A 86 -6.39 4.45 -5.84
N SER A 87 -7.32 5.28 -6.29
CA SER A 87 -8.74 5.18 -5.90
C SER A 87 -9.50 4.19 -6.78
N HIS A 88 -9.32 4.27 -8.10
CA HIS A 88 -9.98 3.38 -9.05
C HIS A 88 -9.29 3.37 -10.41
N PHE A 89 -9.66 2.37 -11.21
CA PHE A 89 -9.38 2.28 -12.64
C PHE A 89 -10.69 2.32 -13.40
N GLU A 90 -10.69 3.03 -14.54
CA GLU A 90 -11.81 3.01 -15.47
C GLU A 90 -11.37 2.71 -16.90
N THR A 91 -12.28 2.20 -17.73
CA THR A 91 -12.02 1.99 -19.15
C THR A 91 -12.59 3.13 -19.99
N LEU A 92 -11.73 3.75 -20.79
CA LEU A 92 -12.09 4.74 -21.80
C LEU A 92 -11.69 4.23 -23.19
N GLY A 93 -12.65 3.63 -23.91
CA GLY A 93 -12.41 3.02 -25.21
C GLY A 93 -11.42 1.84 -25.14
N ARG A 94 -10.21 2.02 -25.70
CA ARG A 94 -9.13 1.01 -25.67
C ARG A 94 -8.07 1.28 -24.60
N LEU A 95 -8.29 2.30 -23.77
CA LEU A 95 -7.38 2.71 -22.72
C LEU A 95 -7.97 2.36 -21.35
N VAL A 96 -7.09 2.16 -20.39
CA VAL A 96 -7.43 2.21 -18.96
C VAL A 96 -6.88 3.53 -18.41
N VAL A 97 -7.74 4.22 -17.66
CA VAL A 97 -7.37 5.41 -16.88
C VAL A 97 -7.23 4.97 -15.43
N VAL A 98 -6.06 5.22 -14.84
CA VAL A 98 -5.86 5.07 -13.39
C VAL A 98 -6.00 6.42 -12.72
N HIS A 99 -6.80 6.47 -11.64
CA HIS A 99 -7.03 7.66 -10.82
C HIS A 99 -6.28 7.53 -9.50
N PHE A 100 -5.38 8.48 -9.20
CA PHE A 100 -4.53 8.45 -8.01
C PHE A 100 -4.14 9.87 -7.58
N LYS A 101 -4.21 10.20 -6.29
CA LYS A 101 -3.79 11.52 -5.74
C LYS A 101 -4.25 12.73 -6.58
N ASP A 102 -5.53 12.77 -6.93
CA ASP A 102 -6.13 13.84 -7.74
C ASP A 102 -5.52 14.00 -9.15
N GLN A 103 -4.83 12.96 -9.63
CA GLN A 103 -4.22 12.87 -10.95
C GLN A 103 -4.76 11.65 -11.69
N THR A 104 -4.57 11.65 -13.01
CA THR A 104 -4.89 10.52 -13.86
C THR A 104 -3.70 10.15 -14.75
N PHE A 105 -3.64 8.87 -15.13
CA PHE A 105 -2.70 8.40 -16.14
C PHE A 105 -3.39 7.40 -17.07
N GLU A 106 -3.24 7.61 -18.38
CA GLU A 106 -3.85 6.77 -19.41
C GLU A 106 -2.82 5.80 -19.99
N PHE A 107 -3.22 4.54 -20.13
CA PHE A 107 -2.36 3.51 -20.71
C PHE A 107 -3.14 2.47 -21.50
N TYR A 108 -2.47 1.85 -22.48
CA TYR A 108 -3.06 0.80 -23.32
C TYR A 108 -3.11 -0.50 -22.53
N SER A 109 -4.31 -0.91 -22.11
CA SER A 109 -4.54 -2.19 -21.43
C SER A 109 -6.01 -2.60 -21.54
N LYS A 110 -6.30 -3.84 -21.15
CA LYS A 110 -7.65 -4.31 -20.89
C LYS A 110 -7.90 -4.29 -19.39
N LEU A 111 -9.10 -3.90 -18.97
CA LEU A 111 -9.44 -3.84 -17.55
C LEU A 111 -9.28 -5.20 -16.85
N ASN A 112 -9.55 -6.32 -17.54
CA ASN A 112 -9.31 -7.67 -17.01
C ASN A 112 -7.82 -7.94 -16.71
N THR A 113 -6.91 -7.38 -17.50
CA THR A 113 -5.46 -7.51 -17.26
C THR A 113 -5.05 -6.71 -16.03
N VAL A 114 -5.62 -5.52 -15.86
CA VAL A 114 -5.43 -4.70 -14.66
C VAL A 114 -5.98 -5.40 -13.43
N GLU A 115 -7.18 -5.98 -13.52
CA GLU A 115 -7.79 -6.74 -12.44
C GLU A 115 -6.89 -7.87 -11.92
N GLN A 116 -6.26 -8.63 -12.82
CA GLN A 116 -5.32 -9.68 -12.40
C GLN A 116 -4.05 -9.10 -11.74
N SER A 117 -3.57 -7.93 -12.15
CA SER A 117 -2.36 -7.33 -11.58
C SER A 117 -2.59 -6.74 -10.18
N VAL A 118 -3.84 -6.37 -9.86
CA VAL A 118 -4.26 -5.84 -8.56
C VAL A 118 -5.06 -6.85 -7.72
N LYS A 119 -5.18 -8.09 -8.19
CA LYS A 119 -5.88 -9.16 -7.49
C LYS A 119 -5.28 -9.38 -6.10
N ASP A 120 -6.15 -9.55 -5.11
CA ASP A 120 -5.82 -9.74 -3.70
C ASP A 120 -5.04 -8.56 -3.05
N LYS A 121 -5.03 -7.39 -3.69
CA LYS A 121 -4.36 -6.16 -3.21
C LYS A 121 -5.34 -5.07 -2.79
N GLY A 122 -6.56 -5.45 -2.39
CA GLY A 122 -7.60 -4.52 -1.92
C GLY A 122 -8.42 -3.86 -3.04
N PHE A 123 -8.41 -4.42 -4.26
CA PHE A 123 -9.18 -3.93 -5.39
C PHE A 123 -10.29 -4.90 -5.76
N ILE A 124 -11.45 -4.37 -6.13
CA ILE A 124 -12.60 -5.15 -6.59
C ILE A 124 -13.15 -4.61 -7.91
N ARG A 125 -13.58 -5.50 -8.79
CA ARG A 125 -14.32 -5.15 -10.00
C ARG A 125 -15.77 -4.87 -9.61
N VAL A 126 -16.25 -3.66 -9.91
CA VAL A 126 -17.59 -3.21 -9.50
C VAL A 126 -18.51 -2.99 -10.70
N HIS A 127 -17.94 -2.85 -11.89
CA HIS A 127 -18.66 -2.67 -13.14
C HIS A 127 -17.83 -3.18 -14.30
N ARG A 128 -18.44 -3.36 -15.48
CA ARG A 128 -17.71 -3.74 -16.71
C ARG A 128 -16.59 -2.75 -17.06
N SER A 129 -16.71 -1.50 -16.61
CA SER A 129 -15.76 -0.42 -16.87
C SER A 129 -14.99 0.05 -15.64
N PHE A 130 -15.21 -0.50 -14.43
CA PHE A 130 -14.59 0.01 -13.20
C PHE A 130 -14.01 -1.06 -12.29
N ILE A 131 -12.80 -0.80 -11.78
CA ILE A 131 -12.17 -1.50 -10.64
C ILE A 131 -11.91 -0.45 -9.55
N VAL A 132 -12.30 -0.73 -8.32
CA VAL A 132 -12.24 0.23 -7.21
C VAL A 132 -11.35 -0.31 -6.08
N ASN A 133 -10.56 0.56 -5.48
CA ASN A 133 -9.85 0.28 -4.23
C ASN A 133 -10.82 0.37 -3.04
N LEU A 134 -10.94 -0.72 -2.28
CA LEU A 134 -11.82 -0.79 -1.12
C LEU A 134 -11.53 0.30 -0.09
N SER A 135 -10.26 0.69 0.06
CA SER A 135 -9.83 1.71 1.05
C SER A 135 -10.32 3.13 0.72
N TYR A 136 -10.78 3.35 -0.52
CA TYR A 136 -11.30 4.64 -0.97
C TYR A 136 -12.83 4.71 -0.94
N ILE A 137 -13.55 3.62 -0.62
CA ILE A 137 -15.00 3.64 -0.57
C ILE A 137 -15.46 4.42 0.67
N ALA A 138 -16.17 5.52 0.45
CA ALA A 138 -16.75 6.37 1.49
C ALA A 138 -18.18 5.92 1.86
N ALA A 139 -18.98 5.62 0.83
CA ALA A 139 -20.35 5.17 0.98
C ALA A 139 -20.74 4.27 -0.18
N ALA A 140 -21.83 3.52 -0.01
CA ALA A 140 -22.43 2.70 -1.03
C ALA A 140 -23.95 2.74 -0.89
N ASP A 141 -24.65 2.76 -2.01
CA ASP A 141 -26.08 2.46 -2.06
C ASP A 141 -26.34 1.18 -2.86
N LYS A 142 -27.57 0.98 -3.35
CA LYS A 142 -27.94 -0.22 -4.10
C LYS A 142 -27.33 -0.28 -5.51
N GLU A 143 -27.01 0.86 -6.10
CA GLU A 143 -26.64 1.01 -7.51
C GLU A 143 -25.28 1.65 -7.69
N SER A 144 -24.72 2.32 -6.68
CA SER A 144 -23.52 3.12 -6.78
C SER A 144 -22.59 3.04 -5.57
N LEU A 145 -21.30 3.26 -5.83
CA LEU A 145 -20.25 3.50 -4.85
C LEU A 145 -19.83 4.97 -4.88
N TYR A 146 -19.57 5.53 -3.71
CA TYR A 146 -19.06 6.89 -3.53
C TYR A 146 -17.64 6.80 -2.98
N LEU A 147 -16.69 7.43 -3.66
CA LEU A 147 -15.27 7.38 -3.27
C LEU A 147 -14.84 8.65 -2.53
N LEU A 148 -13.96 8.50 -1.54
CA LEU A 148 -13.34 9.60 -0.82
C LEU A 148 -12.60 10.52 -1.81
N GLY A 149 -12.88 11.82 -1.74
CA GLY A 149 -12.25 12.83 -2.59
C GLY A 149 -12.76 12.86 -4.04
N HIS A 150 -13.82 12.12 -4.37
CA HIS A 150 -14.42 12.12 -5.71
C HIS A 150 -15.89 12.54 -5.63
N GLU A 151 -16.31 13.45 -6.52
CA GLU A 151 -17.69 13.93 -6.60
C GLU A 151 -18.61 12.95 -7.33
N SER A 152 -18.09 12.27 -8.35
CA SER A 152 -18.86 11.37 -9.19
C SER A 152 -19.01 10.00 -8.54
N ALA A 153 -20.26 9.51 -8.53
CA ALA A 153 -20.57 8.14 -8.11
C ALA A 153 -20.12 7.12 -9.18
N ILE A 154 -19.62 5.98 -8.73
CA ILE A 154 -19.24 4.85 -9.58
C ILE A 154 -20.39 3.85 -9.64
N PRO A 155 -20.98 3.58 -10.82
CA PRO A 155 -22.09 2.64 -10.93
C PRO A 155 -21.63 1.21 -10.63
N ILE A 156 -22.52 0.44 -10.02
CA ILE A 156 -22.34 -0.99 -9.76
C ILE A 156 -23.09 -1.77 -10.86
N GLY A 157 -22.37 -2.64 -11.57
CA GLY A 157 -23.01 -3.51 -12.55
C GLY A 157 -23.75 -4.66 -11.87
N GLN A 158 -24.91 -5.05 -12.40
CA GLN A 158 -25.77 -6.08 -11.83
C GLN A 158 -25.02 -7.38 -11.45
N VAL A 159 -24.11 -7.85 -12.32
CA VAL A 159 -23.33 -9.07 -12.11
C VAL A 159 -22.32 -8.94 -10.96
N TYR A 160 -21.94 -7.71 -10.59
CA TYR A 160 -20.95 -7.43 -9.54
C TYR A 160 -21.59 -7.12 -8.19
N LEU A 161 -22.91 -6.96 -8.09
CA LEU A 161 -23.61 -6.59 -6.86
C LEU A 161 -23.30 -7.52 -5.69
N ASP A 162 -23.32 -8.84 -5.91
CA ASP A 162 -23.08 -9.81 -4.85
C ASP A 162 -21.64 -9.76 -4.34
N GLN A 163 -20.67 -9.56 -5.23
CA GLN A 163 -19.28 -9.33 -4.85
C GLN A 163 -19.16 -8.02 -4.05
N VAL A 164 -19.68 -6.91 -4.58
CA VAL A 164 -19.61 -5.61 -3.91
C VAL A 164 -20.23 -5.68 -2.52
N ARG A 165 -21.39 -6.32 -2.37
CA ARG A 165 -22.02 -6.49 -1.05
C ARG A 165 -21.14 -7.27 -0.10
N ARG A 166 -20.60 -8.42 -0.53
CA ARG A 166 -19.74 -9.25 0.33
C ARG A 166 -18.51 -8.50 0.83
N GLU A 167 -17.88 -7.72 -0.05
CA GLU A 167 -16.62 -7.03 0.27
C GLU A 167 -16.86 -5.71 1.03
N THR A 168 -18.01 -5.06 0.87
CA THR A 168 -18.30 -3.76 1.51
C THR A 168 -19.13 -3.85 2.79
N TYR A 169 -20.00 -4.85 2.96
CA TYR A 169 -20.86 -5.00 4.14
C TYR A 169 -20.11 -5.01 5.48
N PRO A 170 -18.92 -5.64 5.62
CA PRO A 170 -18.16 -5.59 6.87
C PRO A 170 -17.86 -4.15 7.33
N PHE A 171 -17.71 -3.22 6.39
CA PHE A 171 -17.40 -1.81 6.69
C PHE A 171 -18.65 -1.01 7.05
N PHE A 172 -19.79 -1.30 6.43
CA PHE A 172 -21.04 -0.54 6.63
C PHE A 172 -21.93 -1.07 7.76
N SER A 173 -21.81 -2.35 8.11
CA SER A 173 -22.53 -2.94 9.24
C SER A 173 -22.04 -2.40 10.60
N ILE A 174 -20.82 -1.88 10.65
CA ILE A 174 -20.23 -1.29 11.86
C ILE A 174 -20.70 0.18 12.04
N ASN A 175 -20.94 0.90 10.94
CA ASN A 175 -21.29 2.33 10.98
C ASN A 175 -22.78 2.62 11.17
N GLN A 176 -23.68 1.63 11.10
CA GLN A 176 -25.10 1.85 11.44
C GLN A 176 -25.37 1.97 12.95
N ASN A 177 -24.39 1.71 13.81
CA ASN A 177 -24.51 1.91 15.25
C ASN A 177 -24.06 3.30 15.73
N ASN A 178 -23.52 4.15 14.86
CA ASN A 178 -23.01 5.49 15.21
C ASN A 178 -23.44 6.58 14.21
N GLN A 179 -24.75 6.73 13.96
CA GLN A 179 -25.28 7.92 13.29
C GLN A 179 -26.28 8.67 14.19
N THR A 180 -25.75 9.63 14.94
CA THR A 180 -26.41 10.93 15.16
C THR A 180 -25.37 11.99 14.86
N LEU A 181 -25.27 12.40 13.59
CA LEU A 181 -24.67 13.68 13.23
C LEU A 181 -25.71 14.41 12.38
N THR A 182 -26.33 15.36 13.06
CA THR A 182 -27.26 16.35 12.54
C THR A 182 -26.56 17.20 11.48
N LEU A 183 -27.32 17.56 10.45
CA LEU A 183 -26.99 18.46 9.34
C LEU A 183 -26.39 19.80 9.80
#